data_AF-A0A7J2R919-F1
#
_entry.id   AF-A0A7J2R919-F1
#
_cell.length_a   1.000
_cell.length_b   1.000
_cell.length_c   1.000
_cell.angle_alpha   90.00
_cell.angle_beta   90.00
_cell.angle_gamma   90.00
#
_symmetry.space_group_name_H-M   'P 1'
#
loop_
_entity.id
_entity.type
_entity.pdbx_description
1 polymer ?
#
loop_
_entity_poly.entity_id
_entity_poly.type
_entity_poly.pdbx_seq_one_letter_code
_entity_poly.pdbx_strand_id
1 'polypeptide(L)'
;MIYKYHDGSGNTYLIKDDVKKTIEFIPIKPLYSSSGVYDGGNYTKKEINKLQYNKITSIINKAIKNKESHSKNRVKMSGMITIQEKNEKKTYILSPNSKELHEIEKILQNIIKN
;
A
#
# COMPACT_ATOMS: atom_id res chain seq x y z
N MET A 1 8.77 -12.54 -0.85
CA MET A 1 7.97 -11.75 -1.82
C MET A 1 7.65 -10.40 -1.20
N ILE A 2 7.63 -9.31 -1.98
CA ILE A 2 7.46 -7.96 -1.43
C ILE A 2 6.29 -7.26 -2.13
N TYR A 3 5.36 -6.75 -1.33
CA TYR A 3 4.30 -5.84 -1.78
C TYR A 3 4.60 -4.46 -1.22
N LYS A 4 4.68 -3.47 -2.09
CA LYS A 4 4.78 -2.06 -1.72
C LYS A 4 3.52 -1.35 -2.18
N TYR A 5 2.89 -0.61 -1.28
CA TYR A 5 1.71 0.17 -1.58
C TYR A 5 1.93 1.63 -1.20
N HIS A 6 1.67 2.55 -2.12
CA HIS A 6 1.57 3.98 -1.81
C HIS A 6 0.09 4.36 -1.77
N ASP A 7 -0.33 4.99 -0.68
CA ASP A 7 -1.69 5.50 -0.54
C ASP A 7 -1.89 6.83 -1.28
N GLY A 8 -3.13 7.30 -1.32
CA GLY A 8 -3.47 8.57 -1.98
C GLY A 8 -2.80 9.81 -1.37
N SER A 9 -2.31 9.72 -0.13
CA SER A 9 -1.61 10.79 0.59
C SER A 9 -0.09 10.72 0.45
N GLY A 10 0.44 9.65 -0.16
CA GLY A 10 1.86 9.44 -0.39
C GLY A 10 2.58 8.67 0.73
N ASN A 11 1.86 8.12 1.71
CA ASN A 11 2.45 7.21 2.68
C ASN A 11 2.73 5.86 2.02
N THR A 12 3.76 5.19 2.50
CA THR A 12 4.18 3.89 1.98
C THR A 12 3.89 2.78 2.99
N TYR A 13 3.34 1.67 2.50
CA TYR A 13 3.24 0.40 3.21
C TYR A 13 4.13 -0.62 2.51
N LEU A 14 4.92 -1.35 3.28
CA LEU A 14 5.78 -2.42 2.80
C LEU A 14 5.43 -3.72 3.52
N ILE A 15 4.94 -4.69 2.76
CA ILE A 15 4.51 -5.99 3.25
C ILE A 15 5.48 -7.04 2.71
N LYS A 16 6.11 -7.78 3.62
CA LYS A 16 7.13 -8.78 3.26
C LYS A 16 6.75 -10.16 3.77
N ASP A 17 7.03 -11.15 2.93
CA ASP A 17 7.04 -12.57 3.29
C ASP A 17 8.45 -13.11 3.07
N ASP A 18 9.24 -13.01 4.15
CA ASP A 18 10.61 -13.51 4.25
C ASP A 18 10.64 -14.58 5.38
N VAL A 19 11.55 -14.50 6.35
CA VAL A 19 11.58 -15.39 7.53
C VAL A 19 10.33 -15.23 8.39
N LYS A 20 9.84 -13.98 8.48
CA LYS A 20 8.63 -13.58 9.20
C LYS A 20 7.78 -12.69 8.30
N LYS A 21 6.46 -12.73 8.51
CA LYS A 21 5.53 -11.86 7.81
C LYS A 21 5.52 -10.51 8.51
N THR A 22 5.84 -9.44 7.79
CA THR A 22 5.94 -8.10 8.38
C THR A 22 5.17 -7.08 7.56
N ILE A 23 4.70 -6.05 8.26
CA ILE A 23 4.19 -4.83 7.67
C ILE A 23 4.96 -3.64 8.25
N GLU A 24 5.33 -2.73 7.38
CA GLU A 24 6.05 -1.50 7.69
C GLU A 24 5.32 -0.32 7.06
N PHE A 25 4.97 0.66 7.88
CA PHE A 25 4.35 1.91 7.51
C PHE A 25 5.38 3.03 7.59
N ILE A 26 5.61 3.68 6.46
CA ILE A 26 6.55 4.77 6.27
C ILE A 26 5.72 6.01 5.89
N PRO A 27 5.38 6.85 6.88
CA PRO A 27 4.61 8.06 6.63
C PRO A 27 5.42 9.07 5.83
N ILE A 28 4.75 9.80 4.95
CA ILE A 28 5.36 10.98 4.34
C ILE A 28 5.43 12.11 5.38
N LYS A 29 6.53 12.86 5.38
CA LYS A 29 6.69 14.02 6.26
C LYS A 29 6.35 15.31 5.54
N PRO A 30 5.97 16.40 6.26
CA PRO A 30 5.55 17.67 5.65
C PRO A 30 6.51 18.16 4.56
N LEU A 31 7.82 18.07 4.83
CA LEU A 31 8.91 18.43 3.91
C LEU A 31 8.84 17.74 2.54
N TYR A 32 8.29 16.52 2.49
CA TYR A 32 8.16 15.72 1.27
C TYR A 32 6.72 15.64 0.75
N SER A 33 5.76 16.22 1.47
CA SER A 33 4.36 16.22 1.10
C SER A 33 4.08 17.26 0.01
N SER A 34 3.16 16.97 -0.91
CA SER A 34 2.78 17.93 -1.96
C SER A 34 2.12 19.22 -1.43
N SER A 35 1.61 19.20 -0.19
CA SER A 35 1.02 20.38 0.46
C SER A 35 2.01 21.14 1.33
N GLY A 36 3.20 20.60 1.60
CA GLY A 36 4.19 21.15 2.53
C GLY A 36 3.80 21.07 4.01
N VAL A 37 2.57 20.65 4.34
CA VAL A 37 2.01 20.68 5.70
C VAL A 37 1.46 19.34 6.18
N TYR A 38 1.29 18.36 5.29
CA TYR A 38 0.73 17.06 5.65
C TYR A 38 1.77 16.18 6.35
N ASP A 39 1.44 15.67 7.54
CA ASP A 39 2.22 14.63 8.23
C ASP A 39 1.42 13.32 8.25
N GLY A 40 1.99 12.27 7.67
CA GLY A 40 1.43 10.92 7.65
C GLY A 40 1.46 10.21 9.01
N GLY A 41 2.05 10.82 10.04
CA GLY A 41 2.15 10.30 11.39
C GLY A 41 3.49 9.63 11.68
N ASN A 42 3.49 8.61 12.53
CA ASN A 42 4.71 7.96 13.00
C ASN A 42 5.04 6.70 12.21
N TYR A 43 6.33 6.49 11.97
CA TYR A 43 6.84 5.24 11.43
C TYR A 43 6.41 4.05 12.32
N THR A 44 5.98 2.97 11.71
CA THR A 44 5.59 1.74 12.43
C THR A 44 6.06 0.52 11.67
N LYS A 45 6.63 -0.47 12.37
CA LYS A 45 6.96 -1.77 11.79
C LYS A 45 6.62 -2.85 12.78
N LYS A 46 5.93 -3.90 12.32
CA LYS A 46 5.60 -5.05 13.16
C LYS A 46 5.44 -6.35 12.39
N GLU A 47 5.56 -7.44 13.13
CA GLU A 47 5.24 -8.77 12.67
C GLU A 47 3.72 -8.94 12.60
N ILE A 48 3.24 -9.62 11.55
CA ILE A 48 1.83 -9.93 11.34
C ILE A 48 1.66 -11.43 11.19
N ASN A 49 0.50 -11.94 11.59
CA ASN A 49 0.21 -13.35 11.45
C ASN A 49 -0.17 -13.71 10.00
N LYS A 50 -0.21 -15.02 9.72
CA LYS A 50 -0.56 -15.55 8.39
C LYS A 50 -1.94 -15.09 7.90
N LEU A 51 -2.92 -14.98 8.80
CA LEU A 51 -4.28 -14.54 8.45
C LEU A 51 -4.31 -13.08 7.99
N GLN A 52 -3.62 -12.18 8.70
CA GLN A 52 -3.47 -10.77 8.32
C GLN A 52 -2.75 -10.64 6.98
N TYR A 53 -1.64 -11.36 6.80
CA TYR A 53 -0.90 -11.36 5.54
C TYR A 53 -1.74 -11.84 4.35
N ASN A 54 -2.48 -12.94 4.52
CA ASN A 54 -3.36 -13.48 3.49
C ASN A 54 -4.49 -12.49 3.16
N LYS A 55 -5.04 -11.80 4.17
CA LYS A 55 -6.07 -10.79 3.97
C LYS A 55 -5.56 -9.60 3.16
N ILE A 56 -4.36 -9.10 3.47
CA ILE A 56 -3.73 -8.00 2.72
C ILE A 56 -3.44 -8.42 1.27
N THR A 57 -2.78 -9.56 1.09
CA THR A 57 -2.37 -10.01 -0.25
C THR A 57 -3.57 -10.37 -1.12
N SER A 58 -4.63 -10.96 -0.55
CA SER A 58 -5.88 -11.24 -1.27
C SER A 58 -6.50 -9.96 -1.83
N ILE A 59 -6.59 -8.90 -1.04
CA ILE A 59 -7.20 -7.65 -1.49
C ILE A 59 -6.35 -6.90 -2.51
N ILE A 60 -5.02 -6.92 -2.35
CA ILE A 60 -4.09 -6.36 -3.33
C ILE A 60 -4.22 -7.12 -4.66
N ASN A 61 -4.22 -8.45 -4.61
CA ASN A 61 -4.33 -9.28 -5.82
C ASN A 61 -5.69 -9.08 -6.52
N LYS A 62 -6.77 -8.88 -5.75
CA LYS A 62 -8.10 -8.53 -6.30
C LYS A 62 -8.05 -7.18 -7.03
N ALA A 63 -7.44 -6.16 -6.43
CA ALA A 63 -7.28 -4.85 -7.05
C ALA A 63 -6.45 -4.89 -8.33
N ILE A 64 -5.38 -5.69 -8.36
CA ILE A 64 -4.57 -5.91 -9.57
C ILE A 64 -5.38 -6.55 -10.71
N LYS A 65 -6.31 -7.45 -10.39
CA LYS A 65 -7.14 -8.10 -11.41
C LYS A 65 -8.22 -7.18 -11.95
N ASN A 66 -8.71 -6.23 -11.15
CA ASN A 66 -9.74 -5.29 -11.58
C ASN A 66 -9.17 -4.11 -12.39
N LYS A 67 -9.07 -4.28 -13.72
CA LYS A 67 -8.55 -3.26 -14.63
C LYS A 67 -9.37 -1.98 -14.68
N GLU A 68 -10.67 -2.02 -14.34
CA GLU A 68 -11.52 -0.82 -14.32
C GLU A 68 -11.09 0.16 -13.22
N SER A 69 -10.50 -0.36 -12.14
CA SER A 69 -9.96 0.45 -11.05
C SER A 69 -8.61 1.09 -11.39
N HIS A 70 -8.02 0.77 -12.55
CA HIS A 70 -6.67 1.21 -12.89
C HIS A 70 -6.66 2.54 -13.63
N SER A 71 -5.60 3.32 -13.39
CA SER A 71 -5.27 4.51 -14.18
C SER A 71 -4.00 4.27 -14.97
N LYS A 72 -3.93 4.83 -16.19
CA LYS A 72 -2.69 4.82 -16.99
C LYS A 72 -1.60 5.68 -16.36
N ASN A 73 -2.00 6.81 -15.79
CA ASN A 73 -1.09 7.80 -15.22
C ASN A 73 -1.34 7.97 -13.73
N ARG A 74 -0.26 8.12 -12.97
CA ARG A 74 -0.35 8.48 -11.56
C ARG A 74 -0.78 9.94 -11.47
N VAL A 75 -1.88 10.19 -10.75
CA VAL A 75 -2.35 11.52 -10.40
C VAL A 75 -2.38 11.67 -8.88
N LYS A 76 -2.66 12.88 -8.36
CA LYS A 76 -2.88 13.07 -6.92
C LYS A 76 -4.00 12.14 -6.46
N MET A 77 -3.88 11.61 -5.24
CA MET A 77 -4.82 10.67 -4.65
C MET A 77 -4.88 9.29 -5.32
N SER A 78 -4.04 8.99 -6.31
CA SER A 78 -3.88 7.63 -6.82
C SER A 78 -3.15 6.74 -5.83
N GLY A 79 -3.62 5.51 -5.69
CA GLY A 79 -2.89 4.44 -5.03
C GLY A 79 -1.89 3.80 -6.00
N MET A 80 -0.76 3.30 -5.52
CA MET A 80 0.21 2.60 -6.36
C MET A 80 0.65 1.30 -5.71
N ILE A 81 0.37 0.18 -6.36
CA ILE A 81 0.82 -1.15 -5.95
C ILE A 81 2.07 -1.50 -6.74
N THR A 82 3.11 -1.93 -6.06
CA THR A 82 4.30 -2.53 -6.64
C THR A 82 4.49 -3.91 -6.04
N ILE A 83 4.51 -4.95 -6.88
CA ILE A 83 4.87 -6.30 -6.47
C ILE A 83 6.28 -6.59 -6.97
N GLN A 84 7.11 -7.12 -6.08
CA GLN A 84 8.44 -7.60 -6.41
C GLN A 84 8.61 -9.06 -5.99
N GLU A 85 8.98 -9.88 -6.96
CA GLU A 85 9.29 -11.30 -6.79
C GLU A 85 10.60 -11.61 -7.52
N LYS A 86 11.65 -11.94 -6.77
CA LYS A 86 13.01 -12.16 -7.31
C LYS A 86 13.45 -10.99 -8.20
N ASN A 87 13.51 -11.21 -9.50
CA ASN A 87 13.95 -10.24 -10.52
C ASN A 87 12.78 -9.56 -11.25
N GLU A 88 11.53 -9.95 -10.97
CA GLU A 88 10.35 -9.31 -11.55
C GLU A 88 9.79 -8.23 -10.64
N LYS A 89 9.52 -7.06 -11.23
CA LYS A 89 8.83 -5.96 -10.58
C LYS A 89 7.67 -5.51 -11.46
N LYS A 90 6.45 -5.53 -10.93
CA LYS A 90 5.24 -5.07 -11.61
C LYS A 90 4.61 -3.94 -10.81
N THR A 91 4.16 -2.90 -11.51
CA THR A 91 3.53 -1.73 -10.90
C THR A 91 2.14 -1.54 -11.48
N TYR A 92 1.18 -1.27 -10.61
CA TYR A 92 -0.23 -1.03 -10.93
C TYR A 92 -0.65 0.26 -10.24
N ILE A 93 -1.35 1.13 -10.96
CA ILE A 93 -1.82 2.41 -10.45
C ILE A 93 -3.33 2.31 -10.31
N LEU A 94 -3.83 2.55 -9.11
CA LEU A 94 -5.26 2.62 -8.82
C LEU A 94 -5.74 4.07 -9.01
N SER A 95 -6.88 4.20 -9.68
CA SER A 95 -7.56 5.47 -9.87
C SER A 95 -7.96 6.08 -8.51
N PRO A 96 -7.90 7.41 -8.37
CA PRO A 96 -8.44 8.09 -7.20
C PRO A 96 -9.88 7.68 -6.95
N ASN A 97 -10.26 7.56 -5.68
CA ASN A 97 -11.63 7.20 -5.25
C ASN A 97 -12.12 5.83 -5.73
N SER A 98 -11.24 4.97 -6.26
CA SER A 98 -11.62 3.59 -6.57
C SER A 98 -11.95 2.83 -5.29
N LYS A 99 -12.92 1.92 -5.39
CA LYS A 99 -13.33 1.07 -4.27
C LYS A 99 -12.14 0.26 -3.74
N GLU A 100 -11.32 -0.27 -4.65
CA GLU A 100 -10.13 -1.05 -4.36
C GLU A 100 -9.11 -0.27 -3.53
N LEU A 101 -8.87 1.00 -3.86
CA LEU A 101 -7.98 1.89 -3.12
C LEU A 101 -8.46 2.03 -1.67
N HIS A 102 -9.74 2.37 -1.48
CA HIS A 102 -10.31 2.54 -0.15
C HIS A 102 -10.32 1.24 0.67
N GLU A 103 -10.61 0.10 0.02
CA GLU A 103 -10.59 -1.20 0.69
C GLU A 103 -9.17 -1.56 1.16
N ILE A 104 -8.15 -1.33 0.34
CA ILE A 104 -6.74 -1.57 0.69
C ILE A 104 -6.31 -0.66 1.85
N GLU A 105 -6.51 0.65 1.72
CA GLU A 105 -6.10 1.63 2.74
C GLU A 105 -6.75 1.34 4.09
N LYS A 106 -8.06 1.03 4.10
CA LYS A 106 -8.79 0.69 5.32
C LYS A 106 -8.20 -0.53 6.03
N ILE A 107 -7.88 -1.60 5.29
CA ILE A 107 -7.30 -2.81 5.87
C ILE A 107 -5.89 -2.55 6.40
N LEU A 108 -5.05 -1.86 5.63
CA LEU A 108 -3.68 -1.57 6.02
C LEU A 108 -3.63 -0.69 7.29
N GLN A 109 -4.43 0.37 7.33
CA GLN A 109 -4.54 1.22 8.53
C GLN A 109 -5.03 0.46 9.75
N ASN A 110 -6.03 -0.43 9.58
CA ASN A 110 -6.56 -1.24 10.68
C ASN A 110 -5.50 -2.20 11.23
N ILE A 111 -4.68 -2.80 10.35
CA ILE A 111 -3.60 -3.68 10.76
C ILE A 111 -2.46 -2.89 11.40
N ILE A 112 -2.17 -1.66 10.98
CA ILE A 112 -1.13 -0.83 11.60
C ILE A 112 -1.55 -0.37 13.00
N LYS A 113 -2.81 0.07 13.18
CA LYS A 113 -3.32 0.61 14.44
C LYS A 113 -3.52 -0.44 15.55
N ASN A 114 -3.88 -1.68 15.20
CA ASN A 114 -3.99 -2.80 16.16
C ASN A 114 -2.73 -3.65 16.12
#